data_AF-K0TNY8-F1
#
_entry.id   AF-K0TNY8-F1
#
_cell.length_a   1.000
_cell.length_b   1.000
_cell.length_c   1.000
_cell.angle_alpha   90.00
_cell.angle_beta   90.00
_cell.angle_gamma   90.00
#
_symmetry.space_group_name_H-M   'P 1'
#
loop_
_entity.id
_entity.type
_entity.pdbx_description
1 polymer ?
#
loop_
_entity_poly.entity_id
_entity_poly.type
_entity_poly.pdbx_seq_one_letter_code
_entity_poly.pdbx_strand_id
1 'polypeptide(L)'
;MQSQPALVDLARARLRLLGTVCLPSVVGQSVWGQFLWVIRTDPGLDADVRAELVELLSSAGALAGGGESGGRRDRALTYVVGSNDNYIVSNSTTTSPDISPFDVRDMLRNALADPDSIMAGGPESMRTLLAEIEGDDGSLSSDDVVLWTRLDADDGLSVEYMEHIQTQAVRYFLPQNYDGELLESLPGADDDGDDGNRTYVDNTYVPPDWMYWCSGRNIDWFVGSDDPARRHEKGTVSPVFHANVCVTPGVTVALRSGVDPSAVPRLDHDRIVSELRVRGGSALCGRSGLAVYAPASAEEGDDEDEDSADEDDPDDGSCFHMVKGDFSAVRSRTPTSAGMMGVHPDPTQLAIEATYPQIVPVMWRSVEEDFAMNFTEMAETVSYFAEHLYEIAEDNARGQCTKGHSCKTSSKDRLGQYVDLRVEGAGGLNVVDGTIVAG
;
A
#
# COMPACT_ATOMS: atom_id res chain seq x y z
N MET A 1 -1.34 13.54 6.20
CA MET A 1 -1.96 14.10 7.43
C MET A 1 -3.26 14.77 7.03
N GLN A 2 -4.32 14.74 7.84
CA GLN A 2 -5.60 15.36 7.50
C GLN A 2 -6.20 16.02 8.74
N SER A 3 -6.83 17.19 8.63
CA SER A 3 -7.37 17.97 9.75
C SER A 3 -6.40 18.20 10.92
N GLN A 4 -5.10 18.27 10.65
CA GLN A 4 -3.98 18.32 11.60
C GLN A 4 -2.88 19.32 11.18
N PRO A 5 -3.21 20.57 10.76
CA PRO A 5 -2.22 21.50 10.21
C PRO A 5 -1.14 21.92 11.22
N ALA A 6 -1.44 21.86 12.52
CA ALA A 6 -0.56 22.33 13.60
C ALA A 6 0.41 21.26 14.15
N LEU A 7 0.39 20.03 13.62
CA LEU A 7 1.24 18.93 14.07
C LEU A 7 2.52 18.86 13.25
N VAL A 8 3.36 19.90 13.38
CA VAL A 8 4.52 20.14 12.50
C VAL A 8 5.59 19.05 12.64
N ASP A 9 5.90 18.60 13.84
CA ASP A 9 6.94 17.59 14.08
C ASP A 9 6.50 16.22 13.55
N LEU A 10 5.21 15.88 13.74
CA LEU A 10 4.62 14.70 13.09
C LEU A 10 4.63 14.81 11.57
N ALA A 11 4.36 16.00 11.02
CA ALA A 11 4.38 16.24 9.58
C ALA A 11 5.78 16.01 9.00
N ARG A 12 6.81 16.56 9.65
CA ARG A 12 8.21 16.37 9.26
C ARG A 12 8.65 14.92 9.38
N ALA A 13 8.27 14.22 10.45
CA ALA A 13 8.58 12.81 10.61
C ALA A 13 7.95 11.95 9.50
N ARG A 14 6.69 12.23 9.12
CA ARG A 14 6.05 11.56 7.98
C ARG A 14 6.66 11.93 6.64
N LEU A 15 7.13 13.16 6.48
CA LEU A 15 7.87 13.57 5.28
C LEU A 15 9.22 12.84 5.16
N ARG A 16 9.90 12.60 6.29
CA ARG A 16 11.11 11.76 6.32
C ARG A 16 10.82 10.32 5.92
N LEU A 17 9.77 9.73 6.47
CA LEU A 17 9.33 8.39 6.07
C LEU A 17 8.92 8.32 4.59
N LEU A 18 8.27 9.37 4.07
CA LEU A 18 7.98 9.48 2.65
C LEU A 18 9.26 9.44 1.82
N GLY A 19 10.27 10.23 2.18
CA GLY A 19 11.55 10.26 1.45
C GLY A 19 12.37 8.97 1.55
N THR A 20 12.33 8.29 2.70
CA THR A 20 13.16 7.10 2.97
C THR A 20 12.53 5.78 2.54
N VAL A 21 11.20 5.65 2.62
CA VAL A 21 10.50 4.37 2.48
C VAL A 21 9.55 4.41 1.29
N CYS A 22 8.57 5.31 1.30
CA CYS A 22 7.49 5.31 0.34
C CYS A 22 7.95 5.76 -1.06
N LEU A 23 8.56 6.95 -1.15
CA LEU A 23 8.94 7.56 -2.42
C LEU A 23 9.95 6.71 -3.20
N PRO A 24 11.05 6.16 -2.60
CA PRO A 24 11.96 5.28 -3.32
C PRO A 24 11.26 4.05 -3.90
N SER A 25 10.38 3.42 -3.12
CA SER A 25 9.61 2.26 -3.56
C SER A 25 8.62 2.59 -4.70
N VAL A 26 8.11 3.82 -4.72
CA VAL A 26 7.19 4.32 -5.75
C VAL A 26 7.93 4.68 -7.04
N VAL A 27 9.01 5.45 -6.95
CA VAL A 27 9.81 5.84 -8.14
C VAL A 27 10.59 4.66 -8.72
N GLY A 28 10.90 3.67 -7.88
CA GLY A 28 11.61 2.46 -8.24
C GLY A 28 10.77 1.44 -8.99
N GLN A 29 9.44 1.57 -9.04
CA GLN A 29 8.57 0.59 -9.71
C GLN A 29 9.01 0.31 -11.15
N SER A 30 8.97 -0.96 -11.58
CA SER A 30 9.36 -1.39 -12.93
C SER A 30 8.53 -0.71 -14.03
N VAL A 31 7.28 -0.39 -13.71
CA VAL A 31 6.32 0.33 -14.57
C VAL A 31 6.16 1.81 -14.17
N TRP A 32 7.17 2.41 -13.52
CA TRP A 32 7.24 3.85 -13.28
C TRP A 32 7.02 4.63 -14.59
N GLY A 33 6.20 5.69 -14.54
CA GLY A 33 5.78 6.41 -15.74
C GLY A 33 4.42 5.98 -16.31
N GLN A 34 3.87 4.86 -15.85
CA GLN A 34 2.64 4.29 -16.40
C GLN A 34 1.40 4.50 -15.52
N PHE A 35 1.58 5.03 -14.30
CA PHE A 35 0.51 5.28 -13.34
C PHE A 35 0.56 6.71 -12.81
N LEU A 36 -0.54 7.16 -12.20
CA LEU A 36 -0.58 8.44 -11.49
C LEU A 36 -0.64 8.23 -9.98
N TRP A 37 0.25 8.92 -9.27
CA TRP A 37 0.22 9.12 -7.83
C TRP A 37 -0.40 10.46 -7.47
N VAL A 38 -1.26 10.44 -6.47
CA VAL A 38 -1.81 11.63 -5.84
C VAL A 38 -1.47 11.60 -4.37
N ILE A 39 -0.50 12.43 -3.96
CA ILE A 39 -0.15 12.62 -2.56
C ILE A 39 -1.17 13.56 -1.94
N ARG A 40 -1.86 13.05 -0.92
CA ARG A 40 -2.90 13.79 -0.21
C ARG A 40 -2.38 14.26 1.13
N THR A 41 -2.50 15.56 1.38
CA THR A 41 -2.05 16.17 2.63
C THR A 41 -3.08 17.14 3.19
N ASP A 42 -2.81 17.69 4.37
CA ASP A 42 -3.70 18.66 4.99
C ASP A 42 -3.73 19.94 4.16
N PRO A 43 -4.90 20.52 3.81
CA PRO A 43 -4.96 21.80 3.09
C PRO A 43 -4.20 22.94 3.78
N GLY A 44 -4.15 22.91 5.12
CA GLY A 44 -3.40 23.85 5.95
C GLY A 44 -2.03 23.36 6.37
N LEU A 45 -1.41 22.41 5.65
CA LEU A 45 -0.07 21.93 5.94
C LEU A 45 0.91 23.11 6.11
N ASP A 46 1.73 23.03 7.15
CA ASP A 46 2.76 24.03 7.44
C ASP A 46 3.58 24.38 6.19
N ALA A 47 3.85 25.67 6.00
CA ALA A 47 4.41 26.19 4.75
C ALA A 47 5.82 25.66 4.49
N ASP A 48 6.63 25.48 5.54
CA ASP A 48 8.00 24.96 5.42
C ASP A 48 7.96 23.47 5.10
N VAL A 49 7.10 22.71 5.78
CA VAL A 49 6.91 21.27 5.49
C VAL A 49 6.38 21.05 4.08
N ARG A 50 5.48 21.91 3.61
CA ARG A 50 4.98 21.88 2.23
C ARG A 50 6.10 22.16 1.23
N ALA A 51 6.95 23.17 1.49
CA ALA A 51 8.08 23.48 0.63
C ALA A 51 9.08 22.31 0.56
N GLU A 52 9.41 21.71 1.69
CA GLU A 52 10.28 20.53 1.77
C GLU A 52 9.66 19.33 1.02
N LEU A 53 8.35 19.11 1.11
CA LEU A 53 7.65 18.06 0.34
C LEU A 53 7.77 18.28 -1.17
N VAL A 54 7.54 19.50 -1.64
CA VAL A 54 7.65 19.82 -3.07
C VAL A 54 9.09 19.66 -3.55
N GLU A 55 10.06 20.11 -2.77
CA GLU A 55 11.48 19.96 -3.10
C GLU A 55 11.90 18.48 -3.15
N LEU A 56 11.47 17.66 -2.18
CA LEU A 56 11.74 16.22 -2.17
C LEU A 56 11.24 15.55 -3.46
N LEU A 57 9.99 15.83 -3.84
CA LEU A 57 9.39 15.25 -5.05
C LEU A 57 10.02 15.78 -6.34
N SER A 58 10.44 17.05 -6.35
CA SER A 58 11.17 17.65 -7.47
C SER A 58 12.55 17.01 -7.65
N SER A 59 13.30 16.88 -6.56
CA SER A 59 14.64 16.27 -6.53
C SER A 59 14.61 14.79 -6.94
N ALA A 60 13.55 14.07 -6.59
CA ALA A 60 13.34 12.69 -7.02
C ALA A 60 12.87 12.54 -8.48
N GLY A 61 12.59 13.65 -9.19
CA GLY A 61 12.01 13.62 -10.53
C GLY A 61 10.57 13.08 -10.57
N ALA A 62 9.85 13.12 -9.45
CA ALA A 62 8.49 12.60 -9.32
C ALA A 62 7.42 13.63 -9.78
N LEU A 63 7.72 14.93 -9.64
CA LEU A 63 6.82 15.98 -10.10
C LEU A 63 6.81 16.13 -11.62
N ALA A 64 5.67 16.58 -12.13
CA ALA A 64 5.53 17.08 -13.49
C ALA A 64 6.63 18.11 -13.84
N GLY A 65 7.59 17.73 -14.68
CA GLY A 65 8.44 18.71 -15.32
C GLY A 65 7.63 19.48 -16.36
N GLY A 66 7.53 20.81 -16.22
CA GLY A 66 6.92 21.68 -17.25
C GLY A 66 7.77 21.81 -18.53
N GLY A 67 8.59 20.81 -18.86
CA GLY A 67 9.42 20.81 -20.05
C GLY A 67 8.59 20.49 -21.28
N GLU A 68 8.51 21.42 -22.23
CA GLU A 68 7.82 21.27 -23.53
C GLU A 68 8.45 20.23 -24.48
N SER A 69 9.19 19.23 -23.98
CA SER A 69 9.95 18.30 -24.81
C SER A 69 9.16 17.10 -25.30
N GLY A 70 7.94 17.35 -25.83
CA GLY A 70 7.30 16.65 -26.97
C GLY A 70 7.33 15.12 -27.06
N GLY A 71 7.72 14.41 -26.00
CA GLY A 71 7.91 12.98 -25.96
C GLY A 71 6.88 12.36 -25.05
N ARG A 72 6.39 11.17 -25.42
CA ARG A 72 5.42 10.35 -24.67
C ARG A 72 5.87 9.96 -23.24
N ARG A 73 6.99 10.51 -22.75
CA ARG A 73 7.57 10.36 -21.41
C ARG A 73 7.33 11.55 -20.47
N ASP A 74 6.68 12.63 -20.93
CA ASP A 74 6.38 13.81 -20.11
C ASP A 74 5.06 13.68 -19.31
N ARG A 75 4.71 12.46 -18.86
CA ARG A 75 3.59 12.32 -17.91
C ARG A 75 4.11 12.65 -16.52
N ALA A 76 3.63 13.77 -15.99
CA ALA A 76 3.57 14.05 -14.57
C ALA A 76 3.05 12.82 -13.81
N LEU A 77 3.80 12.30 -12.85
CA LEU A 77 3.39 11.09 -12.13
C LEU A 77 2.90 11.39 -10.72
N THR A 78 3.20 12.56 -10.17
CA THR A 78 2.81 12.89 -8.81
C THR A 78 2.18 14.28 -8.71
N TYR A 79 0.98 14.34 -8.12
CA TYR A 79 0.36 15.58 -7.63
C TYR A 79 0.43 15.65 -6.12
N VAL A 80 0.49 16.87 -5.58
CA VAL A 80 0.25 17.12 -4.16
C VAL A 80 -1.04 17.90 -4.01
N VAL A 81 -2.04 17.29 -3.37
CA VAL A 81 -3.37 17.87 -3.19
C VAL A 81 -3.69 18.02 -1.70
N GLY A 82 -4.04 19.23 -1.30
CA GLY A 82 -4.59 19.53 0.02
C GLY A 82 -6.02 19.01 0.13
N SER A 83 -6.25 17.93 0.87
CA SER A 83 -7.57 17.36 1.05
C SER A 83 -7.70 16.58 2.37
N ASN A 84 -8.75 16.93 3.12
CA ASN A 84 -9.10 16.26 4.38
C ASN A 84 -10.07 15.08 4.20
N ASP A 85 -10.48 14.78 2.97
CA ASP A 85 -11.43 13.70 2.73
C ASP A 85 -10.72 12.35 2.89
N ASN A 86 -11.20 11.45 3.73
CA ASN A 86 -10.65 10.11 3.81
C ASN A 86 -11.63 9.14 3.16
N TYR A 87 -11.39 8.82 1.88
CA TYR A 87 -12.40 8.13 1.09
C TYR A 87 -12.39 6.59 1.23
N ILE A 88 -11.34 6.01 1.83
CA ILE A 88 -11.25 4.55 2.07
C ILE A 88 -11.52 4.20 3.53
N VAL A 89 -11.07 5.02 4.47
CA VAL A 89 -11.25 4.70 5.89
C VAL A 89 -12.66 5.09 6.29
N SER A 90 -13.57 4.12 6.35
CA SER A 90 -14.76 4.25 7.19
C SER A 90 -14.26 4.51 8.59
N ASN A 91 -14.32 5.77 8.99
CA ASN A 91 -14.05 6.17 10.35
C ASN A 91 -15.19 5.57 11.17
N SER A 92 -14.98 4.36 11.74
CA SER A 92 -15.93 3.55 12.52
C SER A 92 -16.24 2.22 11.83
N THR A 93 -16.30 1.18 12.66
CA THR A 93 -16.93 -0.14 12.43
C THR A 93 -18.40 -0.09 11.98
N THR A 94 -18.91 1.10 11.66
CA THR A 94 -20.23 1.36 11.13
C THR A 94 -20.08 1.98 9.74
N THR A 95 -20.47 1.22 8.72
CA THR A 95 -20.80 1.74 7.39
C THR A 95 -21.94 2.74 7.54
N SER A 96 -21.61 4.01 7.77
CA SER A 96 -22.62 5.06 7.68
C SER A 96 -23.08 5.14 6.22
N PRO A 97 -24.39 5.00 5.94
CA PRO A 97 -24.92 5.08 4.58
C PRO A 97 -24.69 6.46 3.93
N ASP A 98 -24.28 7.47 4.71
CA ASP A 98 -24.04 8.83 4.25
C ASP A 98 -22.61 9.06 3.71
N ILE A 99 -21.71 8.08 3.80
CA ILE A 99 -20.35 8.24 3.26
C ILE A 99 -20.40 7.88 1.77
N SER A 100 -20.35 8.88 0.89
CA SER A 100 -20.21 8.69 -0.56
C SER A 100 -19.00 7.78 -0.87
N PRO A 101 -19.07 6.84 -1.83
CA PRO A 101 -17.96 5.98 -2.27
C PRO A 101 -16.72 6.80 -2.62
N PHE A 102 -15.53 6.18 -2.60
CA PHE A 102 -14.42 6.85 -3.25
C PHE A 102 -14.68 6.77 -4.75
N ASP A 103 -14.81 7.93 -5.37
CA ASP A 103 -14.73 8.05 -6.82
C ASP A 103 -13.51 8.91 -7.15
N VAL A 104 -12.58 8.34 -7.92
CA VAL A 104 -11.42 9.07 -8.43
C VAL A 104 -11.87 10.31 -9.23
N ARG A 105 -13.02 10.23 -9.90
CA ARG A 105 -13.61 11.36 -10.63
C ARG A 105 -13.99 12.47 -9.67
N ASP A 106 -14.66 12.16 -8.57
CA ASP A 106 -15.01 13.15 -7.55
C ASP A 106 -13.78 13.76 -6.90
N MET A 107 -12.75 12.95 -6.59
CA MET A 107 -11.48 13.46 -6.08
C MET A 107 -10.84 14.46 -7.05
N LEU A 108 -10.75 14.13 -8.33
CA LEU A 108 -10.17 15.00 -9.36
C LEU A 108 -11.02 16.26 -9.57
N ARG A 109 -12.35 16.13 -9.66
CA ARG A 109 -13.29 17.27 -9.77
C ARG A 109 -13.15 18.22 -8.58
N ASN A 110 -13.08 17.68 -7.37
CA ASN A 110 -12.93 18.49 -6.15
C ASN A 110 -11.59 19.24 -6.14
N ALA A 111 -10.49 18.57 -6.51
CA ALA A 111 -9.18 19.21 -6.62
C ALA A 111 -9.15 20.29 -7.72
N LEU A 112 -9.83 20.07 -8.84
CA LEU A 112 -9.91 21.02 -9.96
C LEU A 112 -10.87 22.19 -9.72
N ALA A 113 -11.86 22.02 -8.85
CA ALA A 113 -12.79 23.06 -8.45
C ALA A 113 -12.12 24.12 -7.54
N ASP A 114 -11.06 23.74 -6.82
CA ASP A 114 -10.22 24.63 -6.02
C ASP A 114 -8.74 24.47 -6.42
N PRO A 115 -8.27 25.16 -7.47
CA PRO A 115 -6.89 25.03 -7.95
C PRO A 115 -5.83 25.37 -6.89
N ASP A 116 -6.16 26.18 -5.88
CA ASP A 116 -5.24 26.51 -4.78
C ASP A 116 -4.98 25.29 -3.86
N SER A 117 -5.84 24.27 -3.92
CA SER A 117 -5.63 22.98 -3.23
C SER A 117 -4.52 22.14 -3.89
N ILE A 118 -4.16 22.42 -5.14
CA ILE A 118 -3.09 21.72 -5.88
C ILE A 118 -1.76 22.38 -5.55
N MET A 119 -1.07 21.85 -4.54
CA MET A 119 0.19 22.39 -4.03
C MET A 119 1.38 22.12 -4.96
N ALA A 120 1.31 21.03 -5.73
CA ALA A 120 2.28 20.70 -6.77
C ALA A 120 1.66 19.83 -7.87
N GLY A 121 2.18 19.98 -9.09
CA GLY A 121 1.62 19.42 -10.31
C GLY A 121 0.79 20.44 -11.11
N GLY A 122 0.56 20.17 -12.39
CA GLY A 122 -0.17 21.08 -13.29
C GLY A 122 -1.66 20.75 -13.38
N PRO A 123 -2.59 21.69 -13.11
CA PRO A 123 -4.04 21.41 -13.17
C PRO A 123 -4.51 20.93 -14.54
N GLU A 124 -3.86 21.35 -15.64
CA GLU A 124 -4.22 20.89 -16.99
C GLU A 124 -4.03 19.39 -17.18
N SER A 125 -2.94 18.84 -16.65
CA SER A 125 -2.68 17.39 -16.73
C SER A 125 -3.70 16.60 -15.90
N MET A 126 -4.18 17.17 -14.78
CA MET A 126 -5.25 16.59 -13.98
C MET A 126 -6.61 16.67 -14.70
N ARG A 127 -6.91 17.78 -15.41
CA ARG A 127 -8.10 17.88 -16.28
C ARG A 127 -8.07 16.89 -17.42
N THR A 128 -6.90 16.71 -18.03
CA THR A 128 -6.70 15.73 -19.11
C THR A 128 -7.00 14.32 -18.59
N LEU A 129 -6.46 13.94 -17.44
CA LEU A 129 -6.76 12.65 -16.84
C LEU A 129 -8.24 12.51 -16.47
N LEU A 130 -8.87 13.55 -15.92
CA LEU A 130 -10.30 13.49 -15.61
C LEU A 130 -11.14 13.28 -16.89
N ALA A 131 -10.83 13.99 -17.98
CA ALA A 131 -11.49 13.82 -19.27
C ALA A 131 -11.29 12.41 -19.85
N GLU A 132 -10.07 11.86 -19.74
CA GLU A 132 -9.78 10.47 -20.07
C GLU A 132 -10.69 9.53 -19.24
N ILE A 133 -10.74 9.69 -17.91
CA ILE A 133 -11.52 8.84 -16.98
C ILE A 133 -13.06 8.98 -17.14
N GLU A 134 -13.53 10.15 -17.55
CA GLU A 134 -14.95 10.39 -17.82
C GLU A 134 -15.38 9.86 -19.20
N GLY A 135 -14.42 9.57 -20.08
CA GLY A 135 -14.72 9.17 -21.46
C GLY A 135 -15.37 10.29 -22.27
N ASP A 136 -15.23 11.54 -21.83
CA ASP A 136 -15.78 12.74 -22.50
C ASP A 136 -15.12 12.97 -23.88
N ASP A 137 -13.92 12.44 -24.07
CA ASP A 137 -13.21 12.38 -25.36
C ASP A 137 -13.45 11.08 -26.13
N GLY A 138 -14.26 10.15 -25.59
CA GLY A 138 -14.51 8.81 -26.11
C GLY A 138 -13.35 7.83 -25.93
N SER A 139 -12.37 8.13 -25.06
CA SER A 139 -11.18 7.30 -24.86
C SER A 139 -11.43 6.06 -24.00
N LEU A 140 -12.33 6.12 -23.02
CA LEU A 140 -12.70 4.96 -22.22
C LEU A 140 -13.89 4.20 -22.80
N SER A 141 -13.62 2.95 -23.15
CA SER A 141 -14.59 1.91 -23.41
C SER A 141 -15.14 1.32 -22.10
N SER A 142 -16.28 0.63 -22.18
CA SER A 142 -16.81 -0.16 -21.06
C SER A 142 -15.90 -1.30 -20.61
N ASP A 143 -14.88 -1.62 -21.40
CA ASP A 143 -13.93 -2.71 -21.15
C ASP A 143 -12.70 -2.23 -20.38
N ASP A 144 -12.49 -0.92 -20.25
CA ASP A 144 -11.34 -0.41 -19.51
C ASP A 144 -11.44 -0.65 -18.01
N VAL A 145 -10.28 -0.84 -17.39
CA VAL A 145 -10.14 -1.17 -15.97
C VAL A 145 -9.35 -0.07 -15.29
N VAL A 146 -9.94 0.51 -14.24
CA VAL A 146 -9.27 1.48 -13.39
C VAL A 146 -8.68 0.74 -12.19
N LEU A 147 -7.35 0.83 -12.05
CA LEU A 147 -6.63 0.32 -10.89
C LEU A 147 -6.38 1.45 -9.91
N TRP A 148 -6.62 1.17 -8.64
CA TRP A 148 -6.35 2.12 -7.57
C TRP A 148 -5.68 1.45 -6.39
N THR A 149 -4.45 1.86 -6.13
CA THR A 149 -3.62 1.36 -5.03
C THR A 149 -3.48 2.41 -3.95
N ARG A 150 -3.58 1.99 -2.69
CA ARG A 150 -3.30 2.84 -1.54
C ARG A 150 -1.91 2.57 -0.97
N LEU A 151 -1.25 3.67 -0.61
CA LEU A 151 0.00 3.65 0.13
C LEU A 151 0.01 4.79 1.16
N ASP A 152 0.33 4.48 2.41
CA ASP A 152 0.58 5.50 3.43
C ASP A 152 2.05 5.99 3.31
N ALA A 153 2.36 7.19 3.80
CA ALA A 153 3.70 7.80 3.62
C ALA A 153 4.85 7.01 4.27
N ASP A 154 4.53 6.08 5.16
CA ASP A 154 5.44 5.24 5.90
C ASP A 154 5.43 3.77 5.44
N ASP A 155 4.78 3.48 4.32
CA ASP A 155 4.71 2.17 3.71
C ASP A 155 5.44 2.18 2.35
N GLY A 156 5.98 1.03 1.94
CA GLY A 156 6.62 0.83 0.64
C GLY A 156 6.11 -0.41 -0.08
N LEU A 157 6.24 -0.44 -1.40
CA LEU A 157 5.85 -1.57 -2.26
C LEU A 157 7.05 -2.15 -2.98
N SER A 158 7.06 -3.46 -3.21
CA SER A 158 8.09 -4.07 -4.05
C SER A 158 8.08 -3.43 -5.43
N VAL A 159 9.25 -3.26 -6.05
CA VAL A 159 9.47 -2.65 -7.37
C VAL A 159 8.61 -3.29 -8.46
N GLU A 160 8.31 -4.58 -8.34
CA GLU A 160 7.52 -5.33 -9.33
C GLU A 160 6.02 -5.35 -8.99
N TYR A 161 5.61 -4.77 -7.86
CA TYR A 161 4.25 -4.88 -7.34
C TYR A 161 3.21 -4.37 -8.34
N MET A 162 3.38 -3.15 -8.86
CA MET A 162 2.39 -2.56 -9.76
C MET A 162 2.30 -3.28 -11.10
N GLU A 163 3.42 -3.78 -11.62
CA GLU A 163 3.45 -4.58 -12.86
C GLU A 163 2.73 -5.92 -12.66
N HIS A 164 2.97 -6.58 -11.53
CA HIS A 164 2.26 -7.78 -11.15
C HIS A 164 0.74 -7.53 -11.09
N ILE A 165 0.31 -6.47 -10.41
CA ILE A 165 -1.12 -6.13 -10.31
C ILE A 165 -1.73 -5.81 -11.68
N GLN A 166 -1.03 -5.09 -12.55
CA GLN A 166 -1.49 -4.83 -13.92
C GLN A 166 -1.67 -6.13 -14.71
N THR A 167 -0.71 -7.05 -14.61
CA THR A 167 -0.76 -8.36 -15.25
C THR A 167 -1.96 -9.18 -14.74
N GLN A 168 -2.16 -9.21 -13.42
CA GLN A 168 -3.33 -9.86 -12.82
C GLN A 168 -4.64 -9.20 -13.26
N ALA A 169 -4.70 -7.87 -13.33
CA ALA A 169 -5.88 -7.16 -13.79
C ALA A 169 -6.23 -7.53 -15.24
N VAL A 170 -5.25 -7.60 -16.15
CA VAL A 170 -5.47 -8.09 -17.52
C VAL A 170 -6.00 -9.52 -17.50
N ARG A 171 -5.36 -10.41 -16.74
CA ARG A 171 -5.78 -11.83 -16.59
C ARG A 171 -7.25 -11.96 -16.17
N TYR A 172 -7.68 -11.20 -15.16
CA TYR A 172 -9.04 -11.33 -14.61
C TYR A 172 -10.09 -10.53 -15.38
N PHE A 173 -9.77 -9.32 -15.83
CA PHE A 173 -10.77 -8.43 -16.42
C PHE A 173 -10.83 -8.50 -17.94
N LEU A 174 -9.70 -8.81 -18.59
CA LEU A 174 -9.50 -8.80 -20.03
C LEU A 174 -8.94 -10.14 -20.51
N PRO A 175 -9.66 -11.26 -20.27
CA PRO A 175 -9.21 -12.61 -20.60
C PRO A 175 -8.69 -12.75 -22.04
N GLN A 176 -9.36 -12.08 -22.98
CA GLN A 176 -9.03 -12.09 -24.41
C GLN A 176 -7.68 -11.43 -24.76
N ASN A 177 -7.14 -10.62 -23.85
CA ASN A 177 -5.85 -9.92 -24.01
C ASN A 177 -4.73 -10.60 -23.21
N TYR A 178 -5.04 -11.64 -22.43
CA TYR A 178 -4.05 -12.37 -21.68
C TYR A 178 -3.44 -13.44 -22.60
N ASP A 179 -2.13 -13.42 -22.81
CA ASP A 179 -1.41 -14.33 -23.72
C ASP A 179 -1.40 -15.80 -23.24
N GLY A 180 -2.08 -16.12 -22.14
CA GLY A 180 -2.29 -17.49 -21.66
C GLY A 180 -3.46 -18.16 -22.38
N GLU A 181 -3.30 -19.44 -22.73
CA GLU A 181 -4.44 -20.23 -23.20
C GLU A 181 -5.41 -20.45 -22.03
N LEU A 182 -6.65 -19.99 -22.21
CA LEU A 182 -7.73 -20.32 -21.29
C LEU A 182 -7.88 -21.84 -21.30
N LEU A 183 -7.74 -22.48 -20.14
CA LEU A 183 -7.99 -23.91 -20.03
C LEU A 183 -9.50 -24.11 -20.19
N GLU A 184 -9.92 -24.45 -21.42
CA GLU A 184 -11.32 -24.74 -21.76
C GLU A 184 -11.88 -25.93 -20.97
N SER A 185 -11.00 -26.75 -20.38
CA SER A 185 -11.36 -27.90 -19.56
C SER A 185 -10.63 -27.88 -18.22
N LEU A 186 -11.34 -27.54 -17.15
CA LEU A 186 -10.93 -27.91 -15.80
C LEU A 186 -11.15 -29.42 -15.60
N PRO A 187 -10.11 -30.20 -15.29
CA PRO A 187 -10.31 -31.53 -14.72
C PRO A 187 -11.05 -31.33 -13.40
N GLY A 188 -12.21 -31.97 -13.25
CA GLY A 188 -12.94 -31.97 -11.98
C GLY A 188 -12.01 -32.44 -10.85
N ALA A 189 -11.97 -31.66 -9.77
CA ALA A 189 -11.23 -31.96 -8.56
C ALA A 189 -11.51 -33.40 -8.09
N ASP A 190 -10.42 -34.13 -7.84
CA ASP A 190 -10.34 -35.43 -7.17
C ASP A 190 -11.29 -36.52 -7.70
N ASP A 191 -10.90 -37.08 -8.84
CA ASP A 191 -11.38 -38.37 -9.34
C ASP A 191 -10.64 -39.50 -8.58
N ASP A 192 -11.23 -39.93 -7.47
CA ASP A 192 -10.95 -41.20 -6.79
C ASP A 192 -11.33 -42.39 -7.72
N GLY A 193 -10.62 -42.55 -8.84
CA GLY A 193 -10.46 -43.80 -9.58
C GLY A 193 -11.72 -44.46 -10.15
N ASP A 194 -12.71 -43.71 -10.67
CA ASP A 194 -13.78 -44.30 -11.48
C ASP A 194 -13.75 -43.68 -12.88
N ASP A 195 -13.36 -44.48 -13.89
CA ASP A 195 -13.22 -44.12 -15.31
C ASP A 195 -14.56 -43.74 -16.00
N GLY A 196 -15.55 -43.28 -15.23
CA GLY A 196 -16.89 -42.93 -15.61
C GLY A 196 -17.01 -41.50 -16.15
N ASN A 197 -16.82 -41.35 -17.45
CA ASN A 197 -17.44 -40.30 -18.27
C ASN A 197 -17.33 -38.86 -17.70
N ARG A 198 -16.12 -38.30 -17.75
CA ARG A 198 -15.86 -36.88 -17.45
C ARG A 198 -16.81 -36.00 -18.26
N THR A 199 -17.71 -35.31 -17.57
CA THR A 199 -18.60 -34.32 -18.18
C THR A 199 -17.84 -33.00 -18.23
N TYR A 200 -17.48 -32.56 -19.43
CA TYR A 200 -16.85 -31.28 -19.66
C TYR A 200 -17.81 -30.16 -19.25
N VAL A 201 -17.35 -29.28 -18.36
CA VAL A 201 -18.06 -28.05 -18.01
C VAL A 201 -17.51 -26.95 -18.89
N ASP A 202 -18.37 -26.39 -19.75
CA ASP A 202 -18.03 -25.23 -20.57
C ASP A 202 -17.63 -24.06 -19.67
N ASN A 203 -16.44 -23.48 -19.89
CA ASN A 203 -15.94 -22.41 -19.04
C ASN A 203 -16.74 -21.12 -19.29
N THR A 204 -17.80 -20.94 -18.51
CA THR A 204 -18.65 -19.74 -18.51
C THR A 204 -18.03 -18.62 -17.68
N TYR A 205 -16.74 -18.36 -17.91
CA TYR A 205 -16.03 -17.30 -17.21
C TYR A 205 -16.63 -15.95 -17.56
N VAL A 206 -17.13 -15.26 -16.53
CA VAL A 206 -17.58 -13.87 -16.65
C VAL A 206 -16.62 -13.05 -15.79
N PRO A 207 -15.86 -12.12 -16.40
CA PRO A 207 -14.97 -11.24 -15.66
C PRO A 207 -15.69 -10.49 -14.54
N PRO A 208 -15.00 -10.19 -13.43
CA PRO A 208 -15.57 -9.39 -12.36
C PRO A 208 -15.83 -7.94 -12.80
N ASP A 209 -16.82 -7.31 -12.17
CA ASP A 209 -17.06 -5.86 -12.21
C ASP A 209 -15.99 -5.10 -11.41
N TRP A 210 -15.52 -5.69 -10.32
CA TRP A 210 -14.49 -5.17 -9.43
C TRP A 210 -13.77 -6.28 -8.67
N MET A 211 -12.54 -6.02 -8.22
CA MET A 211 -11.73 -7.00 -7.47
C MET A 211 -10.73 -6.29 -6.55
N TYR A 212 -10.43 -6.91 -5.41
CA TYR A 212 -9.36 -6.49 -4.50
C TYR A 212 -8.10 -7.34 -4.65
N TRP A 213 -6.94 -6.70 -4.57
CA TRP A 213 -5.65 -7.35 -4.32
C TRP A 213 -5.05 -6.81 -3.03
N CYS A 214 -4.42 -7.70 -2.27
CA CYS A 214 -3.70 -7.32 -1.07
C CYS A 214 -2.42 -8.13 -0.94
N SER A 215 -1.40 -7.53 -0.33
CA SER A 215 -0.25 -8.29 0.17
C SER A 215 -0.63 -9.08 1.43
N GLY A 216 -0.14 -10.32 1.52
CA GLY A 216 -0.21 -11.17 2.72
C GLY A 216 1.12 -11.27 3.47
N ARG A 217 2.19 -10.71 2.91
CA ARG A 217 3.56 -10.81 3.44
C ARG A 217 4.25 -9.47 3.34
N ASN A 218 4.76 -8.98 4.47
CA ASN A 218 5.47 -7.71 4.50
C ASN A 218 6.71 -7.78 5.40
N ILE A 219 7.63 -6.86 5.17
CA ILE A 219 8.73 -6.57 6.08
C ILE A 219 8.27 -5.44 6.99
N ASP A 220 8.36 -5.62 8.31
CA ASP A 220 8.23 -4.52 9.25
C ASP A 220 9.62 -3.92 9.47
N TRP A 221 9.76 -2.60 9.26
CA TRP A 221 10.96 -1.86 9.60
C TRP A 221 10.73 -1.00 10.84
N PHE A 222 11.62 -1.12 11.81
CA PHE A 222 11.56 -0.43 13.10
C PHE A 222 12.70 0.56 13.20
N VAL A 223 12.41 1.76 13.70
CA VAL A 223 13.42 2.78 13.95
C VAL A 223 14.42 2.34 15.04
N GLY A 224 14.00 1.49 15.98
CA GLY A 224 14.88 1.00 17.02
C GLY A 224 14.39 -0.29 17.69
N SER A 225 15.29 -0.89 18.46
CA SER A 225 15.03 -2.07 19.29
C SER A 225 15.33 -1.75 20.76
N ASP A 226 14.52 -2.30 21.65
CA ASP A 226 14.77 -2.29 23.10
C ASP A 226 16.01 -3.12 23.46
N ASP A 227 16.45 -4.01 22.57
CA ASP A 227 17.66 -4.79 22.71
C ASP A 227 18.88 -4.01 22.19
N PRO A 228 19.83 -3.61 23.05
CA PRO A 228 21.04 -2.91 22.63
C PRO A 228 21.87 -3.69 21.60
N ALA A 229 21.82 -5.03 21.60
CA ALA A 229 22.55 -5.86 20.64
C ALA A 229 21.95 -5.79 19.22
N ARG A 230 20.72 -5.31 19.10
CA ARG A 230 19.95 -5.19 17.83
C ARG A 230 19.84 -3.76 17.34
N ARG A 231 20.43 -2.79 18.06
CA ARG A 231 20.51 -1.41 17.60
C ARG A 231 21.48 -1.34 16.42
N HIS A 232 20.93 -1.41 15.22
CA HIS A 232 21.65 -1.05 14.03
C HIS A 232 21.44 0.43 13.72
N GLU A 233 22.45 1.05 13.12
CA GLU A 233 22.41 2.43 12.67
C GLU A 233 21.24 2.70 11.73
N LYS A 234 20.81 1.69 10.96
CA LYS A 234 19.69 1.75 10.00
C LYS A 234 18.35 1.18 10.52
N GLY A 235 18.24 0.86 11.80
CA GLY A 235 17.03 0.29 12.41
C GLY A 235 16.98 -1.25 12.39
N THR A 236 15.81 -1.84 12.58
CA THR A 236 15.63 -3.31 12.60
C THR A 236 14.59 -3.71 11.57
N VAL A 237 14.73 -4.88 10.94
CA VAL A 237 13.72 -5.45 10.02
C VAL A 237 13.28 -6.81 10.52
N SER A 238 11.98 -7.09 10.42
CA SER A 238 11.41 -8.38 10.81
C SER A 238 10.35 -8.82 9.79
N PRO A 239 10.23 -10.14 9.51
CA PRO A 239 9.24 -10.62 8.55
C PRO A 239 7.88 -10.70 9.22
N VAL A 240 6.82 -10.42 8.47
CA VAL A 240 5.44 -10.58 8.93
C VAL A 240 4.64 -11.36 7.90
N PHE A 241 3.98 -12.41 8.39
CA PHE A 241 3.13 -13.29 7.60
C PHE A 241 1.69 -13.19 8.08
N HIS A 242 0.81 -12.73 7.20
CA HIS A 242 -0.62 -12.60 7.47
C HIS A 242 -1.39 -13.65 6.68
N ALA A 243 -1.96 -14.64 7.39
CA ALA A 243 -2.75 -15.69 6.72
C ALA A 243 -4.11 -15.18 6.22
N ASN A 244 -4.76 -14.28 6.98
CA ASN A 244 -6.16 -13.90 6.77
C ASN A 244 -6.41 -12.39 6.94
N VAL A 245 -5.38 -11.56 6.73
CA VAL A 245 -5.48 -10.11 6.88
C VAL A 245 -4.78 -9.45 5.70
N CYS A 246 -5.44 -8.50 5.05
CA CYS A 246 -4.76 -7.63 4.10
C CYS A 246 -3.88 -6.65 4.88
N VAL A 247 -2.61 -6.54 4.52
CA VAL A 247 -1.82 -5.39 4.98
C VAL A 247 -2.22 -4.17 4.19
N THR A 248 -2.24 -3.01 4.85
CA THR A 248 -2.62 -1.72 4.24
C THR A 248 -1.78 -1.32 3.02
N PRO A 249 -0.44 -1.47 3.02
CA PRO A 249 0.36 -1.19 1.83
C PRO A 249 -0.10 -2.05 0.67
N GLY A 250 -0.41 -1.40 -0.44
CA GLY A 250 -0.68 -2.11 -1.68
C GLY A 250 -2.09 -2.65 -1.76
N VAL A 251 -2.99 -2.39 -0.80
CA VAL A 251 -4.41 -2.71 -1.02
C VAL A 251 -4.84 -1.99 -2.31
N THR A 252 -5.15 -2.79 -3.32
CA THR A 252 -5.45 -2.34 -4.65
C THR A 252 -6.84 -2.80 -5.03
N VAL A 253 -7.62 -1.92 -5.62
CA VAL A 253 -8.92 -2.25 -6.20
C VAL A 253 -8.90 -2.01 -7.69
N ALA A 254 -9.42 -2.97 -8.45
CA ALA A 254 -9.78 -2.79 -9.86
C ALA A 254 -11.28 -2.58 -9.97
N LEU A 255 -11.68 -1.73 -10.91
CA LEU A 255 -13.07 -1.46 -11.26
C LEU A 255 -13.18 -1.29 -12.77
N ARG A 256 -14.17 -1.94 -13.39
CA ARG A 256 -14.52 -1.64 -14.79
C ARG A 256 -15.06 -0.21 -14.91
N SER A 257 -14.69 0.49 -15.98
CA SER A 257 -14.99 1.93 -16.17
C SER A 257 -16.48 2.29 -16.01
N GLY A 258 -17.39 1.39 -16.41
CA GLY A 258 -18.84 1.56 -16.34
C GLY A 258 -19.50 1.16 -15.02
N VAL A 259 -18.75 0.64 -14.06
CA VAL A 259 -19.28 0.23 -12.76
C VAL A 259 -19.28 1.43 -11.82
N ASP A 260 -20.41 1.65 -11.13
CA ASP A 260 -20.51 2.66 -10.09
C ASP A 260 -19.57 2.30 -8.93
N PRO A 261 -18.62 3.16 -8.53
CA PRO A 261 -17.75 2.91 -7.37
C PRO A 261 -18.52 2.59 -6.07
N SER A 262 -19.80 2.97 -5.98
CA SER A 262 -20.69 2.59 -4.87
C SER A 262 -20.97 1.10 -4.75
N ALA A 263 -20.79 0.35 -5.83
CA ALA A 263 -20.96 -1.10 -5.87
C ALA A 263 -19.78 -1.84 -5.20
N VAL A 264 -18.63 -1.19 -5.02
CA VAL A 264 -17.46 -1.80 -4.38
C VAL A 264 -17.63 -1.74 -2.85
N PRO A 265 -17.61 -2.90 -2.15
CA PRO A 265 -17.81 -2.93 -0.71
C PRO A 265 -16.63 -2.29 0.02
N ARG A 266 -16.94 -1.39 0.95
CA ARG A 266 -15.94 -0.79 1.85
C ARG A 266 -15.72 -1.67 3.06
N LEU A 267 -14.57 -2.30 3.09
CA LEU A 267 -14.17 -3.22 4.14
C LEU A 267 -12.92 -2.68 4.81
N ASP A 268 -12.88 -2.75 6.14
CA ASP A 268 -11.62 -2.62 6.86
C ASP A 268 -10.65 -3.69 6.37
N HIS A 269 -9.36 -3.36 6.28
CA HIS A 269 -8.36 -4.24 5.67
C HIS A 269 -8.23 -5.62 6.38
N ASP A 270 -8.56 -5.70 7.66
CA ASP A 270 -8.64 -6.95 8.42
C ASP A 270 -9.90 -7.78 8.12
N ARG A 271 -10.90 -7.18 7.47
CA ARG A 271 -12.16 -7.82 7.08
C ARG A 271 -12.23 -8.18 5.59
N ILE A 272 -11.40 -7.58 4.74
CA ILE A 272 -11.39 -7.86 3.28
C ILE A 272 -11.35 -9.37 3.02
N VAL A 273 -10.38 -10.07 3.59
CA VAL A 273 -10.19 -11.51 3.35
C VAL A 273 -11.38 -12.33 3.85
N SER A 274 -11.82 -12.10 5.08
CA SER A 274 -12.88 -12.89 5.71
C SER A 274 -14.27 -12.65 5.11
N GLU A 275 -14.54 -11.44 4.63
CA GLU A 275 -15.83 -11.10 4.01
C GLU A 275 -15.90 -11.51 2.54
N LEU A 276 -14.82 -11.30 1.77
CA LEU A 276 -14.83 -11.54 0.33
C LEU A 276 -14.65 -13.02 -0.03
N ARG A 277 -13.81 -13.76 0.70
CA ARG A 277 -13.65 -15.21 0.45
C ARG A 277 -14.91 -16.00 0.77
N VAL A 278 -15.59 -15.69 1.88
CA VAL A 278 -16.73 -16.48 2.37
C VAL A 278 -17.97 -16.34 1.46
N ARG A 279 -18.15 -15.19 0.82
CA ARG A 279 -19.38 -14.86 0.09
C ARG A 279 -19.37 -15.28 -1.39
N GLY A 280 -18.20 -15.61 -1.95
CA GLY A 280 -18.03 -16.01 -3.37
C GLY A 280 -18.20 -14.85 -4.36
N GLY A 281 -17.71 -15.03 -5.60
CA GLY A 281 -17.62 -13.94 -6.59
C GLY A 281 -18.92 -13.57 -7.31
N SER A 282 -19.78 -14.55 -7.62
CA SER A 282 -20.95 -14.34 -8.50
C SER A 282 -22.01 -13.41 -7.91
N ALA A 283 -22.22 -13.47 -6.60
CA ALA A 283 -23.18 -12.61 -5.92
C ALA A 283 -22.61 -11.21 -5.61
N LEU A 284 -21.29 -11.04 -5.59
CA LEU A 284 -20.64 -9.82 -5.09
C LEU A 284 -20.11 -8.91 -6.21
N CYS A 285 -19.32 -9.46 -7.12
CA CYS A 285 -18.67 -8.71 -8.20
C CYS A 285 -19.11 -9.19 -9.59
N GLY A 286 -20.26 -9.87 -9.70
CA GLY A 286 -20.80 -10.33 -10.99
C GLY A 286 -20.00 -11.46 -11.66
N ARG A 287 -18.98 -11.97 -10.96
CA ARG A 287 -18.00 -12.92 -11.50
C ARG A 287 -18.54 -14.35 -11.56
N SER A 288 -18.42 -15.05 -12.68
CA SER A 288 -18.71 -16.49 -12.75
C SER A 288 -17.54 -17.30 -13.31
N GLY A 289 -17.53 -18.60 -13.04
CA GLY A 289 -16.46 -19.50 -13.46
C GLY A 289 -15.13 -19.24 -12.75
N LEU A 290 -14.10 -19.98 -13.17
CA LEU A 290 -12.73 -19.83 -12.71
C LEU A 290 -11.88 -19.25 -13.85
N ALA A 291 -11.00 -18.31 -13.52
CA ALA A 291 -10.05 -17.72 -14.46
C ALA A 291 -8.84 -18.66 -14.57
N VAL A 292 -9.06 -19.80 -15.22
CA VAL A 292 -8.05 -20.86 -15.34
C VAL A 292 -7.26 -20.60 -16.60
N TYR A 293 -6.04 -20.12 -16.42
CA TYR A 293 -5.08 -19.99 -17.51
C TYR A 293 -3.95 -20.95 -17.23
N ALA A 294 -3.56 -21.71 -18.24
CA ALA A 294 -2.25 -22.34 -18.22
C ALA A 294 -1.19 -21.25 -18.44
N PRO A 295 -0.04 -21.30 -17.73
CA PRO A 295 1.09 -20.47 -18.13
C PRO A 295 1.46 -20.80 -19.59
N ALA A 296 1.70 -19.77 -20.39
CA ALA A 296 1.95 -19.87 -21.84
C ALA A 296 3.21 -20.71 -22.21
N SER A 297 3.97 -21.18 -21.22
CA SER A 297 5.21 -21.92 -21.37
C SER A 297 5.20 -23.32 -20.76
N ALA A 298 4.04 -23.89 -20.40
CA ALA A 298 3.93 -25.30 -20.02
C ALA A 298 4.02 -26.23 -21.25
N GLU A 299 4.92 -25.92 -22.20
CA GLU A 299 5.33 -26.91 -23.19
C GLU A 299 6.03 -28.03 -22.42
N GLU A 300 5.56 -29.26 -22.65
CA GLU A 300 5.93 -30.53 -22.02
C GLU A 300 7.42 -30.88 -22.18
N GLY A 301 8.31 -30.07 -21.62
CA GLY A 301 9.70 -30.41 -21.37
C GLY A 301 9.77 -31.12 -20.03
N ASP A 302 10.18 -32.40 -20.04
CA ASP A 302 10.40 -33.29 -18.88
C ASP A 302 11.50 -32.79 -17.89
N ASP A 303 11.74 -31.49 -17.78
CA ASP A 303 12.67 -30.92 -16.81
C ASP A 303 11.92 -30.77 -15.47
N GLU A 304 12.01 -31.80 -14.63
CA GLU A 304 11.50 -31.94 -13.26
C GLU A 304 12.05 -30.88 -12.25
N ASP A 305 12.43 -29.68 -12.71
CA ASP A 305 12.75 -28.56 -11.81
C ASP A 305 11.42 -27.97 -11.28
N GLU A 306 10.71 -28.78 -10.48
CA GLU A 306 9.44 -28.52 -9.74
C GLU A 306 9.52 -27.38 -8.70
N ASP A 307 10.57 -26.55 -8.73
CA ASP A 307 10.79 -25.47 -7.75
C ASP A 307 10.17 -24.13 -8.18
N SER A 308 9.23 -24.11 -9.14
CA SER A 308 8.43 -22.90 -9.38
C SER A 308 7.45 -22.71 -8.23
N ALA A 309 7.94 -22.12 -7.14
CA ALA A 309 7.21 -21.78 -5.91
C ALA A 309 6.04 -20.80 -6.12
N ASP A 310 5.75 -20.46 -7.37
CA ASP A 310 4.58 -19.73 -7.83
C ASP A 310 3.50 -20.69 -8.36
N GLU A 311 3.25 -21.79 -7.64
CA GLU A 311 1.97 -22.48 -7.77
C GLU A 311 0.86 -21.48 -7.37
N ASP A 312 0.31 -20.81 -8.39
CA ASP A 312 -0.88 -19.99 -8.30
C ASP A 312 -1.92 -20.77 -7.49
N ASP A 313 -2.45 -20.16 -6.41
CA ASP A 313 -3.52 -20.83 -5.67
C ASP A 313 -4.65 -20.99 -6.68
N PRO A 314 -5.29 -22.17 -6.73
CA PRO A 314 -6.42 -22.35 -7.62
C PRO A 314 -7.40 -21.22 -7.30
N ASP A 315 -7.66 -20.45 -8.34
CA ASP A 315 -8.55 -19.31 -8.28
C ASP A 315 -9.84 -19.73 -7.58
N ASP A 316 -10.12 -19.14 -6.41
CA ASP A 316 -11.21 -19.56 -5.53
C ASP A 316 -12.57 -18.98 -5.98
N GLY A 317 -12.58 -18.26 -7.11
CA GLY A 317 -13.76 -17.63 -7.66
C GLY A 317 -14.23 -16.43 -6.84
N SER A 318 -13.44 -15.92 -5.89
CA SER A 318 -13.79 -14.74 -5.09
C SER A 318 -13.49 -13.42 -5.82
N CYS A 319 -13.96 -12.30 -5.25
CA CYS A 319 -13.66 -10.94 -5.71
C CYS A 319 -12.38 -10.39 -5.07
N PHE A 320 -11.47 -11.29 -4.68
CA PHE A 320 -10.30 -10.99 -3.89
C PHE A 320 -9.14 -11.90 -4.29
N HIS A 321 -7.94 -11.34 -4.36
CA HIS A 321 -6.72 -12.09 -4.59
C HIS A 321 -5.64 -11.67 -3.58
N MET A 322 -5.02 -12.65 -2.93
CA MET A 322 -3.86 -12.40 -2.08
C MET A 322 -2.62 -12.47 -2.96
N VAL A 323 -1.91 -11.36 -3.14
CA VAL A 323 -0.67 -11.30 -3.91
C VAL A 323 0.34 -12.26 -3.29
N LYS A 324 0.71 -13.27 -4.08
CA LYS A 324 1.72 -14.27 -3.74
C LYS A 324 3.12 -13.78 -4.15
N GLY A 325 4.13 -14.49 -3.68
CA GLY A 325 5.55 -14.16 -3.87
C GLY A 325 6.27 -13.92 -2.54
N ASP A 326 7.43 -13.29 -2.64
CA ASP A 326 8.22 -12.83 -1.50
C ASP A 326 7.51 -11.69 -0.75
N PHE A 327 8.26 -10.75 -0.18
CA PHE A 327 7.69 -9.59 0.48
C PHE A 327 7.24 -8.57 -0.57
N SER A 328 5.94 -8.32 -0.64
CA SER A 328 5.35 -7.32 -1.56
C SER A 328 5.25 -5.93 -0.94
N ALA A 329 5.46 -5.83 0.38
CA ALA A 329 5.31 -4.59 1.13
C ALA A 329 6.38 -4.42 2.21
N VAL A 330 6.75 -3.17 2.49
CA VAL A 330 7.48 -2.74 3.69
C VAL A 330 6.57 -1.83 4.50
N ARG A 331 6.56 -2.00 5.82
CA ARG A 331 5.78 -1.19 6.75
C ARG A 331 6.68 -0.60 7.80
N SER A 332 6.70 0.72 7.89
CA SER A 332 7.43 1.36 8.98
C SER A 332 6.63 1.28 10.27
N ARG A 333 7.30 0.84 11.33
CA ARG A 333 6.77 0.69 12.67
C ARG A 333 7.35 1.77 13.57
N THR A 334 6.80 2.97 13.44
CA THR A 334 7.37 4.17 14.07
C THR A 334 6.36 4.87 14.99
N PRO A 335 6.83 5.81 15.82
CA PRO A 335 5.98 6.70 16.60
C PRO A 335 5.01 7.59 15.81
N THR A 336 5.05 7.62 14.48
CA THR A 336 4.07 8.37 13.65
C THR A 336 2.80 7.57 13.34
N SER A 337 2.83 6.26 13.61
CA SER A 337 1.72 5.36 13.32
C SER A 337 0.53 5.66 14.23
N ALA A 338 -0.67 5.69 13.67
CA ALA A 338 -1.88 5.86 14.47
C ALA A 338 -2.13 4.65 15.39
N GLY A 339 -1.64 3.47 15.00
CA GLY A 339 -1.82 2.24 15.75
C GLY A 339 -0.86 2.10 16.93
N MET A 340 0.39 2.58 16.82
CA MET A 340 1.47 2.33 17.79
C MET A 340 1.63 0.85 18.20
N MET A 341 0.96 -0.07 17.50
CA MET A 341 1.03 -1.51 17.73
C MET A 341 2.26 -2.00 16.99
N GLY A 342 3.12 -2.71 17.72
CA GLY A 342 4.38 -3.21 17.18
C GLY A 342 5.31 -2.09 16.74
N VAL A 343 5.54 -1.04 17.55
CA VAL A 343 6.71 -0.14 17.34
C VAL A 343 8.03 -0.81 17.73
N HIS A 344 7.95 -2.04 18.24
CA HIS A 344 9.04 -2.97 18.46
C HIS A 344 8.63 -4.34 17.92
N PRO A 345 9.61 -5.18 17.52
CA PRO A 345 9.33 -6.54 17.10
C PRO A 345 8.57 -7.32 18.18
N ASP A 346 7.52 -8.04 17.78
CA ASP A 346 6.78 -8.90 18.68
C ASP A 346 7.53 -10.22 18.99
N PRO A 347 7.15 -10.96 20.05
CA PRO A 347 7.83 -12.19 20.42
C PRO A 347 7.88 -13.26 19.31
N THR A 348 6.91 -13.28 18.39
CA THR A 348 6.88 -14.22 17.27
C THR A 348 7.93 -13.83 16.23
N GLN A 349 8.04 -12.54 15.90
CA GLN A 349 9.11 -12.02 15.03
C GLN A 349 10.50 -12.34 15.62
N LEU A 350 10.68 -12.08 16.91
CA LEU A 350 11.93 -12.40 17.62
C LEU A 350 12.25 -13.90 17.56
N ALA A 351 11.24 -14.77 17.70
CA ALA A 351 11.42 -16.21 17.64
C ALA A 351 11.80 -16.71 16.23
N ILE A 352 11.20 -16.13 15.18
CA ILE A 352 11.53 -16.44 13.78
C ILE A 352 13.00 -16.10 13.50
N GLU A 353 13.43 -14.89 13.87
CA GLU A 353 14.80 -14.45 13.67
C GLU A 353 15.81 -15.29 14.46
N ALA A 354 15.48 -15.67 15.71
CA ALA A 354 16.33 -16.54 16.52
C ALA A 354 16.46 -17.94 15.91
N THR A 355 15.41 -18.44 15.27
CA THR A 355 15.38 -19.74 14.59
C THR A 355 16.12 -19.68 13.25
N TYR A 356 16.03 -18.56 12.54
CA TYR A 356 16.56 -18.36 11.19
C TYR A 356 17.42 -17.09 11.12
N PRO A 357 18.61 -17.05 11.74
CA PRO A 357 19.43 -15.83 11.82
C PRO A 357 19.83 -15.25 10.45
N GLN A 358 19.85 -16.07 9.40
CA GLN A 358 20.10 -15.65 8.01
C GLN A 358 18.96 -14.80 7.40
N ILE A 359 17.77 -14.81 8.00
CA ILE A 359 16.61 -14.09 7.44
C ILE A 359 16.81 -12.58 7.49
N VAL A 360 17.47 -12.05 8.53
CA VAL A 360 17.69 -10.61 8.70
C VAL A 360 18.58 -10.03 7.59
N PRO A 361 19.76 -10.61 7.27
CA PRO A 361 20.55 -10.18 6.11
C PRO A 361 19.78 -10.26 4.78
N VAL A 362 18.96 -11.30 4.58
CA VAL A 362 18.15 -11.45 3.36
C VAL A 362 17.08 -10.37 3.26
N MET A 363 16.36 -10.08 4.35
CA MET A 363 15.38 -8.98 4.36
C MET A 363 16.02 -7.62 4.13
N TRP A 364 17.21 -7.38 4.70
CA TRP A 364 17.91 -6.13 4.42
C TRP A 364 18.28 -6.00 2.94
N ARG A 365 18.74 -7.09 2.31
CA ARG A 365 18.97 -7.11 0.86
C ARG A 365 17.68 -6.81 0.10
N SER A 366 16.57 -7.46 0.46
CA SER A 366 15.27 -7.22 -0.15
C SER A 366 14.83 -5.75 -0.02
N VAL A 367 14.96 -5.14 1.16
CA VAL A 367 14.65 -3.71 1.37
C VAL A 367 15.45 -2.79 0.43
N GLU A 368 16.71 -3.12 0.13
CA GLU A 368 17.54 -2.33 -0.78
C GLU A 368 17.24 -2.62 -2.25
N GLU A 369 17.20 -3.90 -2.64
CA GLU A 369 17.07 -4.35 -4.03
C GLU A 369 15.62 -4.31 -4.51
N ASP A 370 14.71 -4.91 -3.75
CA ASP A 370 13.30 -5.11 -4.16
C ASP A 370 12.43 -3.91 -3.83
N PHE A 371 12.85 -3.01 -2.93
CA PHE A 371 12.08 -1.80 -2.57
C PHE A 371 12.82 -0.49 -2.87
N ALA A 372 14.02 -0.58 -3.45
CA ALA A 372 14.86 0.57 -3.80
C ALA A 372 15.18 1.52 -2.62
N MET A 373 15.19 1.03 -1.37
CA MET A 373 15.42 1.88 -0.19
C MET A 373 16.92 2.02 0.12
N ASN A 374 17.37 3.25 0.36
CA ASN A 374 18.77 3.55 0.61
C ASN A 374 19.14 3.43 2.11
N PHE A 375 20.14 2.62 2.45
CA PHE A 375 20.54 2.43 3.86
C PHE A 375 21.09 3.69 4.54
N THR A 376 21.75 4.58 3.81
CA THR A 376 22.22 5.85 4.37
C THR A 376 21.04 6.72 4.78
N GLU A 377 20.03 6.85 3.92
CA GLU A 377 18.79 7.59 4.24
C GLU A 377 18.01 6.94 5.39
N MET A 378 17.99 5.60 5.46
CA MET A 378 17.38 4.90 6.60
C MET A 378 18.09 5.20 7.91
N ALA A 379 19.43 5.25 7.91
CA ALA A 379 20.20 5.59 9.10
C ALA A 379 19.99 7.05 9.52
N GLU A 380 19.97 7.99 8.57
CA GLU A 380 19.65 9.39 8.83
C GLU A 380 18.25 9.56 9.41
N THR A 381 17.27 8.82 8.88
CA THR A 381 15.91 8.82 9.41
C THR A 381 15.87 8.23 10.82
N VAL A 382 16.61 7.17 11.12
CA VAL A 382 16.72 6.65 12.50
C VAL A 382 17.30 7.69 13.45
N SER A 383 18.37 8.38 13.06
CA SER A 383 18.96 9.47 13.85
C SER A 383 17.95 10.60 14.08
N TYR A 384 17.23 11.04 13.04
CA TYR A 384 16.19 12.06 13.16
C TYR A 384 15.10 11.66 14.16
N PHE A 385 14.60 10.43 14.07
CA PHE A 385 13.59 9.96 15.01
C PHE A 385 14.11 9.86 16.45
N ALA A 386 15.37 9.49 16.65
CA ALA A 386 15.98 9.46 17.97
C ALA A 386 16.09 10.88 18.58
N GLU A 387 16.43 11.88 17.77
CA GLU A 387 16.57 13.28 18.19
C GLU A 387 15.22 13.96 18.47
N HIS A 388 14.17 13.59 17.72
CA HIS A 388 12.85 14.25 17.75
C HIS A 388 11.73 13.37 18.34
N LEU A 389 12.08 12.27 19.01
CA LEU A 389 11.11 11.25 19.46
C LEU A 389 9.96 11.85 20.27
N TYR A 390 10.27 12.76 21.19
CA TYR A 390 9.30 13.28 22.14
C TYR A 390 8.32 14.26 21.49
N GLU A 391 8.82 15.16 20.64
CA GLU A 391 8.01 16.10 19.86
C GLU A 391 7.07 15.35 18.91
N ILE A 392 7.59 14.33 18.22
CA ILE A 392 6.80 13.48 17.33
C ILE A 392 5.70 12.75 18.12
N ALA A 393 6.05 12.18 19.28
CA ALA A 393 5.09 11.45 20.12
C ALA A 393 4.01 12.38 20.69
N GLU A 394 4.38 13.59 21.12
CA GLU A 394 3.44 14.62 21.59
C GLU A 394 2.48 15.04 20.47
N ASP A 395 3.00 15.34 19.28
CA ASP A 395 2.17 15.67 18.12
C ASP A 395 1.23 14.54 17.75
N ASN A 396 1.72 13.30 17.68
CA ASN A 396 0.86 12.15 17.39
C ASN A 396 -0.21 12.00 18.48
N ALA A 397 0.13 12.13 19.77
CA ALA A 397 -0.83 12.04 20.86
C ALA A 397 -1.94 13.11 20.76
N ARG A 398 -1.59 14.34 20.34
CA ARG A 398 -2.54 15.42 20.08
C ARG A 398 -3.43 15.13 18.86
N GLY A 399 -2.88 14.47 17.84
CA GLY A 399 -3.61 14.07 16.63
C GLY A 399 -4.56 12.88 16.81
N GLN A 400 -4.31 12.00 17.79
CA GLN A 400 -5.18 10.86 18.07
C GLN A 400 -6.62 11.29 18.36
N CYS A 401 -7.59 10.50 17.89
CA CYS A 401 -9.02 10.71 18.14
C CYS A 401 -9.58 12.06 17.61
N THR A 402 -8.92 12.66 16.61
CA THR A 402 -9.46 13.81 15.87
C THR A 402 -10.36 13.35 14.72
N LYS A 403 -11.16 14.26 14.15
CA LYS A 403 -12.09 13.93 13.06
C LYS A 403 -11.32 13.33 11.88
N GLY A 404 -11.75 12.16 11.39
CA GLY A 404 -11.13 11.45 10.27
C GLY A 404 -9.95 10.55 10.67
N HIS A 405 -9.64 10.43 11.96
CA HIS A 405 -8.54 9.59 12.46
C HIS A 405 -9.04 8.48 13.37
N SER A 406 -8.35 7.34 13.29
CA SER A 406 -8.51 6.24 14.23
C SER A 406 -8.29 6.73 15.67
N CYS A 407 -9.14 6.30 16.59
CA CYS A 407 -8.99 6.52 18.02
C CYS A 407 -8.67 5.18 18.70
N LYS A 408 -7.43 5.00 19.12
CA LYS A 408 -7.01 3.81 19.89
C LYS A 408 -6.46 4.28 21.23
N THR A 409 -7.21 4.02 22.30
CA THR A 409 -6.82 4.44 23.66
C THR A 409 -5.45 3.89 24.04
N SER A 410 -5.15 2.64 23.70
CA SER A 410 -3.85 2.02 23.96
C SER A 410 -2.69 2.75 23.26
N SER A 411 -2.91 3.24 22.04
CA SER A 411 -1.92 4.02 21.29
C SER A 411 -1.68 5.37 21.95
N LYS A 412 -2.76 6.03 22.39
CA LYS A 412 -2.67 7.30 23.12
C LYS A 412 -1.94 7.14 24.45
N ASP A 413 -2.20 6.06 25.19
CA ASP A 413 -1.54 5.78 26.47
C ASP A 413 -0.03 5.55 26.26
N ARG A 414 0.36 4.79 25.23
CA ARG A 414 1.77 4.57 24.87
C ARG A 414 2.47 5.87 24.46
N LEU A 415 1.82 6.70 23.65
CA LEU A 415 2.37 8.02 23.29
C LEU A 415 2.51 8.92 24.53
N GLY A 416 1.54 8.87 25.44
CA GLY A 416 1.60 9.56 26.72
C GLY A 416 2.82 9.17 27.55
N GLN A 417 3.20 7.88 27.57
CA GLN A 417 4.40 7.42 28.28
C GLN A 417 5.69 8.10 27.76
N TYR A 418 5.83 8.32 26.46
CA TYR A 418 6.98 9.07 25.93
C TYR A 418 6.96 10.53 26.41
N VAL A 419 5.79 11.17 26.41
CA VAL A 419 5.63 12.55 26.89
C VAL A 419 5.95 12.66 28.39
N ASP A 420 5.48 11.71 29.20
CA ASP A 420 5.73 11.66 30.64
C ASP A 420 7.22 11.46 30.95
N LEU A 421 7.90 10.55 30.21
CA LEU A 421 9.35 10.34 30.33
C LEU A 421 10.16 11.61 30.04
N ARG A 422 9.72 12.46 29.11
CA ARG A 422 10.36 13.76 28.83
C ARG A 422 10.30 14.68 30.05
N VAL A 423 9.13 14.74 30.71
CA VAL A 423 8.90 15.58 31.89
C VAL A 423 9.70 15.06 33.09
N GLU A 424 9.75 13.75 33.28
CA GLU A 424 10.55 13.12 34.34
C GLU A 424 12.07 13.26 34.08
N GLY A 425 12.50 13.16 32.82
CA GLY A 425 13.89 13.37 32.41
C GLY A 425 14.38 14.80 32.62
N ALA A 426 13.50 15.80 32.44
CA ALA A 426 13.77 17.19 32.83
C ALA A 426 13.89 17.37 34.37
N GLY A 427 13.50 16.35 35.15
CA GLY A 427 13.74 16.22 36.59
C GLY A 427 14.98 15.40 36.98
N GLY A 428 15.73 14.81 36.03
CA GLY A 428 17.02 14.16 36.29
C GLY A 428 17.18 12.72 35.80
N LEU A 429 16.89 12.41 34.53
CA LEU A 429 17.36 11.17 33.88
C LEU A 429 18.25 11.50 32.68
N ASN A 430 19.46 10.94 32.66
CA ASN A 430 20.40 11.12 31.56
C ASN A 430 20.15 10.06 30.47
N VAL A 431 19.85 10.51 29.26
CA VAL A 431 19.98 9.67 28.06
C VAL A 431 21.44 9.75 27.63
N VAL A 432 22.19 8.67 27.83
CA VAL A 432 23.56 8.53 27.32
C VAL A 432 23.52 7.46 26.22
N ASP A 433 23.95 7.82 25.01
CA ASP A 433 24.04 6.93 23.84
C ASP A 433 22.72 6.19 23.52
N GLY A 434 21.61 6.93 23.50
CA GLY A 434 20.28 6.39 23.19
C GLY A 434 19.75 5.40 24.22
N THR A 435 20.37 5.30 25.40
CA THR A 435 19.95 4.41 26.48
C THR A 435 19.36 5.24 27.61
N ILE A 436 18.13 4.91 28.01
CA ILE A 436 17.53 5.46 29.22
C ILE A 436 18.21 4.80 30.41
N VAL A 437 19.12 5.51 31.07
CA VAL A 437 19.79 5.02 32.27
C VAL A 437 19.12 5.65 33.49
N ALA A 438 18.61 4.83 34.40
CA ALA A 438 18.10 5.29 35.69
C ALA A 438 19.25 5.98 36.46
N GLY A 439 19.08 7.28 36.76
CA GLY A 439 19.99 8.07 37.58
C GLY A 439 19.83 7.79 39.07
#